data_AF-A0A953KJK5-F1
#
_entry.id   AF-A0A953KJK5-F1
#
_cell.length_a   1.000
_cell.length_b   1.000
_cell.length_c   1.000
_cell.angle_alpha   90.00
_cell.angle_beta   90.00
_cell.angle_gamma   90.00
#
_symmetry.space_group_name_H-M   'P 1'
#
loop_
_entity.id
_entity.type
_entity.pdbx_description
1 polymer ?
#
loop_
_entity_poly.entity_id
_entity_poly.type
_entity_poly.pdbx_seq_one_letter_code
_entity_poly.pdbx_strand_id
1 'polypeptide(L)'
;MKYTRGLLKKLEELAEQIGYKLRYEQGHFQAGYCRVESRKLIIINKFFDLEGRINCFLELLPGIPVDQSMLDEDIVHNYQKIMDLRVREEAIAS
;
A
#
# COMPACT_ATOMS: atom_id res chain seq x y z
N MET A 1 -13.52 6.40 -5.97
CA MET A 1 -13.19 5.57 -7.15
C MET A 1 -13.57 4.12 -6.84
N LYS A 2 -13.87 3.23 -7.81
CA LYS A 2 -14.18 1.83 -7.45
C LYS A 2 -12.91 1.12 -6.97
N TYR A 3 -12.97 0.51 -5.80
CA TYR A 3 -11.96 -0.42 -5.35
C TYR A 3 -12.03 -1.67 -6.23
N THR A 4 -10.93 -1.94 -6.93
CA THR A 4 -10.84 -3.00 -7.93
C THR A 4 -9.63 -3.87 -7.66
N ARG A 5 -9.67 -5.12 -8.11
CA ARG A 5 -8.52 -6.02 -8.08
C ARG A 5 -7.29 -5.44 -8.78
N GLY A 6 -7.52 -4.65 -9.85
CA GLY A 6 -6.45 -3.95 -10.56
C GLY A 6 -5.77 -2.87 -9.72
N LEU A 7 -6.52 -2.15 -8.87
CA LEU A 7 -5.94 -1.20 -7.92
C LEU A 7 -5.13 -1.93 -6.85
N LEU A 8 -5.67 -2.99 -6.26
CA LEU A 8 -4.95 -3.80 -5.27
C LEU A 8 -3.62 -4.31 -5.85
N LYS A 9 -3.63 -4.88 -7.05
CA LYS A 9 -2.41 -5.38 -7.70
C LYS A 9 -1.34 -4.30 -7.85
N LYS A 10 -1.72 -3.08 -8.23
CA LYS A 10 -0.77 -1.95 -8.35
C LYS A 10 -0.18 -1.55 -7.00
N LEU A 11 -0.96 -1.63 -5.93
CA LEU A 11 -0.47 -1.34 -4.57
C LEU A 11 0.52 -2.42 -4.10
N GLU A 12 0.23 -3.69 -4.41
CA GLU A 12 1.13 -4.82 -4.15
C GLU A 12 2.44 -4.67 -4.92
N GLU A 13 2.37 -4.41 -6.23
CA GLU A 13 3.52 -4.16 -7.11
C GLU A 13 4.37 -2.98 -6.61
N LEU A 14 3.74 -1.88 -6.22
CA LEU A 14 4.44 -0.72 -5.66
C LEU A 14 5.19 -1.08 -4.38
N ALA A 15 4.57 -1.84 -3.47
CA ALA A 15 5.21 -2.26 -2.22
C ALA A 15 6.46 -3.12 -2.49
N GLU A 16 6.40 -4.03 -3.46
CA GLU A 16 7.55 -4.83 -3.88
C GLU A 16 8.64 -3.97 -4.53
N GLN A 17 8.25 -3.03 -5.39
CA GLN A 17 9.16 -2.12 -6.08
C GLN A 17 9.94 -1.19 -5.13
N ILE A 18 9.32 -0.73 -4.04
CA ILE A 18 10.01 0.04 -2.99
C ILE A 18 10.79 -0.85 -2.00
N GLY A 19 10.90 -2.15 -2.31
CA GLY A 19 11.77 -3.10 -1.64
C GLY A 19 11.14 -3.85 -0.47
N TYR A 20 9.82 -3.80 -0.30
CA TYR A 20 9.13 -4.57 0.74
C TYR A 20 8.59 -5.89 0.20
N LYS A 21 8.84 -6.97 0.93
CA LYS A 21 8.15 -8.24 0.70
C LYS A 21 6.73 -8.16 1.25
N LEU A 22 5.76 -8.66 0.50
CA LEU A 22 4.37 -8.74 0.94
C LEU A 22 4.00 -10.16 1.35
N ARG A 23 3.28 -10.33 2.47
CA ARG A 23 2.68 -11.60 2.87
C ARG A 23 1.25 -11.41 3.36
N TYR A 24 0.40 -12.37 3.03
CA TYR A 24 -0.95 -12.48 3.58
C TYR A 24 -0.97 -13.58 4.62
N GLU A 25 -1.15 -13.21 5.89
CA GLU A 25 -1.08 -14.13 7.01
C GLU A 25 -2.29 -14.02 7.93
N GLN A 26 -2.48 -15.03 8.77
CA GLN A 26 -3.42 -14.93 9.87
C GLN A 26 -2.79 -14.16 11.01
N GLY A 27 -3.28 -12.96 11.28
CA GLY A 27 -2.82 -12.12 12.38
C GLY A 27 -3.93 -11.23 12.94
N HIS A 28 -3.91 -11.02 14.25
CA HIS A 28 -4.75 -10.03 14.94
C HIS A 28 -4.00 -8.71 15.05
N PHE A 29 -3.87 -8.00 13.93
CA PHE A 29 -3.32 -6.64 13.91
C PHE A 29 -4.46 -5.64 14.12
N GLN A 30 -4.30 -4.65 15.01
CA GLN A 30 -5.34 -3.63 15.23
C GLN A 30 -5.70 -2.86 13.95
N ALA A 31 -4.71 -2.51 13.14
CA ALA A 31 -4.89 -1.84 11.84
C ALA A 31 -5.11 -2.84 10.68
N GLY A 32 -5.20 -4.15 10.94
CA GLY A 32 -5.31 -5.17 9.88
C GLY A 32 -4.01 -5.47 9.12
N TYR A 33 -2.93 -4.73 9.37
CA TYR A 33 -1.60 -4.98 8.82
C TYR A 33 -0.48 -4.78 9.85
N CYS A 34 0.72 -5.29 9.53
CA CYS A 34 1.95 -5.05 10.27
C CYS A 34 3.10 -4.76 9.29
N ARG A 35 3.92 -3.75 9.60
CA ARG A 35 5.15 -3.42 8.86
C ARG A 35 6.36 -3.73 9.74
N VAL A 36 7.29 -4.53 9.20
CA VAL A 36 8.58 -4.86 9.84
C VAL A 36 9.70 -4.21 9.03
N GLU A 37 10.09 -2.99 9.41
CA GLU A 37 11.06 -2.17 8.67
C GLU A 37 12.43 -2.84 8.56
N SER A 38 12.93 -3.44 9.65
CA SER A 38 14.24 -4.12 9.68
C SER A 38 14.37 -5.28 8.69
N ARG A 39 13.24 -5.87 8.28
CA ARG A 39 13.17 -6.97 7.31
C ARG A 39 12.58 -6.55 5.98
N LYS A 40 12.21 -5.27 5.83
CA LYS A 40 11.36 -4.77 4.75
C LYS A 40 10.22 -5.74 4.41
N LEU A 41 9.39 -6.04 5.41
CA LEU A 41 8.28 -6.99 5.28
C LEU A 41 6.95 -6.31 5.66
N ILE A 42 5.95 -6.44 4.80
CA ILE A 42 4.56 -6.07 5.05
C ILE A 42 3.75 -7.35 5.21
N ILE A 43 2.95 -7.41 6.26
CA ILE A 43 2.02 -8.51 6.52
C ILE A 43 0.61 -7.92 6.55
N ILE A 44 -0.27 -8.39 5.69
CA ILE A 44 -1.71 -8.03 5.68
C ILE A 44 -2.51 -9.22 6.15
N ASN A 45 -3.58 -8.98 6.94
CA ASN A 45 -4.47 -10.03 7.37
C ASN A 45 -5.14 -10.72 6.15
N LYS A 46 -4.94 -12.04 6.01
CA LYS A 46 -5.48 -12.82 4.88
C LYS A 46 -7.01 -12.83 4.80
N PHE A 47 -7.69 -12.57 5.91
CA PHE A 47 -9.16 -12.56 5.98
C PHE A 47 -9.79 -11.25 5.51
N PHE A 48 -8.99 -10.20 5.28
CA PHE A 48 -9.51 -8.97 4.72
C PHE A 48 -9.94 -9.19 3.28
N ASP A 49 -11.07 -8.57 2.92
CA ASP A 49 -11.57 -8.54 1.56
C ASP A 49 -10.80 -7.52 0.71
N LEU A 50 -11.24 -7.30 -0.53
CA LEU A 50 -10.57 -6.39 -1.45
C LEU A 50 -10.44 -4.97 -0.88
N GLU A 51 -11.51 -4.48 -0.25
CA GLU A 51 -11.58 -3.13 0.28
C GLU A 51 -10.69 -2.97 1.51
N GLY A 52 -10.78 -3.90 2.47
CA GLY A 52 -9.92 -3.91 3.64
C GLY A 52 -8.43 -3.94 3.26
N ARG A 53 -8.04 -4.73 2.26
CA ARG A 53 -6.64 -4.80 1.80
C ARG A 53 -6.18 -3.49 1.16
N ILE A 54 -7.01 -2.88 0.31
CA ILE A 54 -6.68 -1.58 -0.31
C ILE A 54 -6.51 -0.51 0.78
N ASN A 55 -7.42 -0.47 1.76
CA ASN A 55 -7.32 0.46 2.89
C ASN A 55 -6.02 0.28 3.68
N CYS A 56 -5.61 -0.96 3.98
CA CYS A 56 -4.32 -1.22 4.62
C CYS A 56 -3.16 -0.59 3.83
N PHE A 57 -3.14 -0.73 2.50
CA PHE A 57 -2.09 -0.12 1.67
C PHE A 57 -2.13 1.41 1.67
N LEU A 58 -3.32 2.00 1.57
CA LEU A 58 -3.49 3.46 1.57
C LEU A 58 -3.07 4.08 2.91
N GLU A 59 -3.21 3.35 4.01
CA GLU A 59 -2.68 3.75 5.33
C GLU A 59 -1.17 3.52 5.46
N LEU A 60 -0.65 2.38 4.99
CA LEU A 60 0.74 1.99 5.24
C LEU A 60 1.75 2.71 4.32
N LEU A 61 1.44 2.88 3.04
CA LEU A 61 2.38 3.33 2.01
C LEU A 61 2.91 4.76 2.25
N PRO A 62 2.09 5.75 2.66
CA PRO A 62 2.58 7.11 2.94
C PRO A 62 3.62 7.15 4.07
N GLY A 63 3.55 6.22 5.01
CA GLY A 63 4.50 6.13 6.11
C GLY A 63 5.84 5.49 5.72
N ILE A 64 6.01 5.00 4.50
CA ILE A 64 7.27 4.39 4.04
C ILE A 64 8.16 5.50 3.45
N PRO A 65 9.36 5.73 4.00
CA PRO A 65 10.31 6.62 3.35
C PRO A 65 10.77 6.00 2.03
N VAL A 66 10.39 6.63 0.93
CA VAL A 66 10.75 6.22 -0.43
C VAL A 66 11.75 7.23 -0.99
N ASP A 67 12.96 6.76 -1.26
CA ASP A 67 13.92 7.54 -2.03
C ASP A 67 13.58 7.45 -3.52
N GLN A 68 12.88 8.46 -4.02
CA GLN A 68 12.41 8.51 -5.42
C GLN A 68 13.57 8.53 -6.42
N SER A 69 14.79 8.93 -6.01
CA SER A 69 15.96 8.94 -6.90
C SER A 69 16.46 7.54 -7.25
N MET A 70 16.05 6.53 -6.47
CA MET A 70 16.41 5.12 -6.64
C MET A 70 15.31 4.30 -7.33
N LEU A 71 14.22 4.95 -7.75
CA LEU A 71 13.08 4.30 -8.37
C LEU A 71 13.08 4.53 -9.89
N ASP A 72 12.69 3.51 -10.65
CA ASP A 72 12.42 3.66 -12.08
C ASP A 72 11.27 4.66 -12.31
N GLU A 73 11.29 5.37 -13.44
CA GLU A 73 10.30 6.41 -13.78
C GLU A 73 8.85 5.90 -13.71
N ASP A 74 8.62 4.65 -14.13
CA ASP A 74 7.31 4.00 -14.06
C ASP A 74 6.82 3.83 -12.60
N ILE A 75 7.73 3.60 -11.66
CA ILE A 75 7.43 3.42 -10.25
C ILE A 75 7.09 4.78 -9.62
N VAL A 76 7.86 5.82 -9.95
CA VAL A 76 7.59 7.19 -9.49
C VAL A 76 6.21 7.65 -9.95
N HIS A 77 5.85 7.39 -11.21
CA HIS A 77 4.53 7.72 -11.76
C HIS A 77 3.39 6.97 -11.06
N ASN A 78 3.58 5.67 -10.79
CA ASN A 78 2.59 4.87 -10.06
C ASN A 78 2.45 5.32 -8.61
N TYR A 79 3.57 5.61 -7.93
CA TYR A 79 3.61 6.13 -6.57
C TYR A 79 2.85 7.46 -6.47
N GLN A 80 3.18 8.43 -7.34
CA GLN A 80 2.52 9.74 -7.37
C GLN A 80 1.01 9.60 -7.61
N LYS A 81 0.60 8.77 -8.56
CA LYS A 81 -0.83 8.49 -8.79
C LYS A 81 -1.52 7.92 -7.55
N ILE A 82 -0.89 6.97 -6.85
CA ILE A 82 -1.46 6.37 -5.64
C ILE A 82 -1.53 7.37 -4.49
N MET A 83 -0.53 8.22 -4.33
CA MET A 83 -0.54 9.30 -3.33
C MET A 83 -1.61 10.36 -3.64
N ASP A 84 -1.78 10.74 -4.91
CA ASP A 84 -2.85 11.65 -5.37
C ASP A 84 -4.25 11.07 -5.17
N LEU A 85 -4.41 9.74 -5.26
CA LEU A 85 -5.69 9.08 -4.98
C LEU A 85 -6.15 9.33 -3.53
N ARG A 86 -5.22 9.35 -2.57
CA ARG A 86 -5.51 9.59 -1.15
C ARG A 86 -6.00 11.02 -0.90
N VAL A 87 -5.36 12.01 -1.51
CA VAL A 87 -5.72 13.44 -1.38
C VAL A 87 -7.18 13.67 -1.80
N ARG A 88 -7.64 12.96 -2.84
CA ARG A 88 -9.02 13.05 -3.31
C ARG A 88 -10.03 12.39 -2.37
N GLU A 89 -9.66 11.35 -1.64
CA GLU A 89 -10.56 10.71 -0.66
C GLU A 89 -10.66 11.52 0.63
N GLU A 90 -9.55 12.06 1.14
CA GLU A 90 -9.55 12.98 2.28
C GLU A 90 -10.38 14.25 1.99
N ALA A 91 -10.25 14.82 0.78
CA ALA A 91 -11.02 16.00 0.36
C ALA A 91 -12.52 15.76 0.15
N ILE A 92 -12.97 14.51 0.03
CA ILE A 92 -14.40 14.15 -0.06
C ILE A 92 -14.97 13.84 1.33
N ALA A 93 -14.14 13.42 2.28
CA ALA A 93 -14.53 13.12 3.66
C ALA A 93 -14.55 14.35 4.59
N SER A 94 -14.06 15.50 4.11
CA SER A 94 -14.04 16.82 4.78
C SER A 94 -15.05 17.79 4.17
#